data_AF-A0A7G8GMH3-F1
#
_entry.id   AF-A0A7G8GMH3-F1
#
_cell.length_a   1.000
_cell.length_b   1.000
_cell.length_c   1.000
_cell.angle_alpha   90.00
_cell.angle_beta   90.00
_cell.angle_gamma   90.00
#
_symmetry.space_group_name_H-M   'P 1'
#
loop_
_entity.id
_entity.type
_entity.pdbx_description
1 polymer ?
#
loop_
_entity_poly.entity_id
_entity_poly.type
_entity_poly.pdbx_seq_one_letter_code
_entity_poly.pdbx_strand_id
1 'polypeptide(L)' 'MTTEHRNWAVVASAMERKGATNSEMYRRARAMADGQTDPMPTSFPAAPFSISVV' A
#
# COMPACT_ATOMS: atom_id res chain seq x y z
N MET A 1 -7.55 -9.82 12.61
CA MET A 1 -6.47 -9.83 11.60
C MET A 1 -7.04 -10.37 10.30
N THR A 2 -7.16 -9.54 9.26
CA THR A 2 -7.63 -10.00 7.94
C THR A 2 -6.46 -10.59 7.14
N THR A 3 -6.76 -11.42 6.14
CA THR A 3 -5.74 -12.02 5.23
C THR A 3 -4.86 -10.97 4.56
N GLU A 4 -5.42 -9.79 4.30
CA GLU A 4 -4.74 -8.66 3.66
C GLU A 4 -3.56 -8.13 4.50
N HIS A 5 -3.72 -7.99 5.82
CA HIS A 5 -2.65 -7.55 6.72
C HIS A 5 -1.48 -8.55 6.72
N ARG A 6 -1.79 -9.84 6.69
CA ARG A 6 -0.78 -10.91 6.65
C ARG A 6 0.00 -10.90 5.34
N ASN A 7 -0.67 -10.66 4.21
CA ASN A 7 -0.02 -10.56 2.90
C ASN A 7 0.94 -9.37 2.85
N TRP A 8 0.53 -8.20 3.35
CA TRP A 8 1.39 -7.02 3.42
C TRP A 8 2.58 -7.19 4.36
N ALA A 9 2.41 -7.91 5.47
CA ALA A 9 3.53 -8.28 6.34
C ALA A 9 4.57 -9.13 5.61
N VAL A 10 4.14 -10.12 4.81
CA VAL A 10 5.04 -10.95 3.99
C VAL A 10 5.79 -10.11 2.96
N VAL A 11 5.10 -9.15 2.30
CA VAL A 11 5.71 -8.23 1.35
C VAL A 11 6.74 -7.34 2.03
N ALA A 12 6.40 -6.72 3.17
CA ALA A 12 7.32 -5.88 3.94
C ALA A 12 8.57 -6.66 4.38
N SER A 13 8.42 -7.87 4.91
CA SER A 13 9.55 -8.72 5.29
C SER A 13 10.40 -9.21 4.11
N ALA A 14 9.80 -9.40 2.92
CA ALA A 14 10.56 -9.68 1.70
C ALA A 14 11.38 -8.46 1.23
N MET A 15 10.82 -7.25 1.39
CA MET A 15 11.50 -6.00 1.06
C MET A 15 12.62 -5.67 2.05
N GLU A 16 12.43 -5.92 3.34
CA GLU A 16 13.48 -5.80 4.38
C GLU A 16 14.68 -6.69 4.06
N ARG A 17 14.44 -7.96 3.71
CA ARG A 17 15.52 -8.89 3.32
C ARG A 17 16.28 -8.45 2.07
N LYS A 18 15.63 -7.71 1.17
CA LYS A 18 16.25 -7.13 -0.02
C LYS A 18 16.96 -5.80 0.24
N GLY A 19 16.86 -5.24 1.46
CA GLY A 19 17.36 -3.91 1.78
C GLY A 19 16.55 -2.77 1.13
N ALA A 20 15.35 -3.06 0.62
CA ALA A 20 14.50 -2.09 -0.08
C ALA A 20 13.67 -1.21 0.89
N THR A 21 14.21 -0.90 2.06
CA THR A 21 13.51 -0.23 3.17
C THR A 21 13.35 1.28 2.99
N ASN A 22 14.07 1.89 2.04
CA ASN A 22 13.94 3.32 1.75
C ASN A 22 12.82 3.63 0.74
N SER A 23 12.27 2.61 0.08
CA SER A 23 11.22 2.79 -0.93
C SER A 23 9.88 3.19 -0.30
N GLU A 24 9.12 4.01 -1.01
CA GLU A 24 7.77 4.39 -0.58
C GLU A 24 6.83 3.18 -0.49
N MET A 25 7.02 2.21 -1.39
CA MET A 25 6.32 0.93 -1.36
C MET A 25 6.55 0.13 -0.08
N TYR A 26 7.77 0.13 0.47
CA TYR A 26 8.04 -0.52 1.75
C TYR A 26 7.31 0.18 2.90
N ARG A 27 7.34 1.52 2.94
CA ARG A 27 6.64 2.30 3.97
C ARG A 27 5.13 2.02 3.94
N ARG A 28 4.54 1.85 2.76
CA ARG A 28 3.14 1.45 2.56
C ARG A 28 2.87 0.02 3.02
N ALA A 29 3.68 -0.93 2.57
CA ALA A 29 3.55 -2.33 2.96
C ALA A 29 3.65 -2.50 4.49
N ARG A 30 4.52 -1.73 5.14
CA ARG A 30 4.64 -1.72 6.61
C ARG A 30 3.39 -1.13 7.27
N ALA A 31 2.90 0.02 6.80
CA ALA A 31 1.68 0.63 7.32
C ALA A 31 0.46 -0.31 7.21
N MET A 32 0.30 -0.98 6.05
CA MET A 32 -0.78 -1.95 5.85
C MET A 32 -0.61 -3.24 6.65
N ALA A 33 0.63 -3.67 6.90
CA ALA A 33 0.91 -4.79 7.81
C ALA A 33 0.51 -4.45 9.26
N ASP A 34 0.70 -3.20 9.67
CA ASP A 34 0.27 -2.67 10.99
C ASP A 34 -1.24 -2.38 11.04
N GLY A 35 -1.95 -2.59 9.94
CA GLY A 35 -3.40 -2.41 9.83
C GLY A 35 -3.89 -1.00 9.61
N GLN A 36 -2.98 -0.13 9.16
CA GLN A 36 -3.36 1.15 8.59
C GLN A 36 -3.93 0.95 7.18
N THR A 37 -4.87 1.81 6.79
CA THR A 37 -5.31 1.92 5.40
C THR A 37 -4.12 2.29 4.51
N ASP A 38 -4.06 1.77 3.27
CA ASP A 38 -3.00 2.12 2.31
C ASP A 38 -2.88 3.66 2.22
N PRO A 39 -1.73 4.24 2.59
CA PRO A 39 -1.53 5.69 2.50
C PRO A 39 -1.30 6.14 1.06
N MET A 40 -1.43 5.26 0.06
CA MET A 40 -1.51 5.67 -1.32
C MET A 40 -2.64 6.69 -1.47
N PRO A 41 -2.37 7.87 -2.03
CA PRO A 41 -3.45 8.66 -2.55
C PRO A 41 -4.10 7.87 -3.68
N THR A 42 -5.35 7.47 -3.49
CA THR A 42 -6.19 6.95 -4.56
C THR A 42 -6.30 8.05 -5.62
N SER A 43 -5.37 8.02 -6.56
CA SER A 43 -5.14 9.00 -7.62
C SER A 43 -4.63 10.38 -7.13
N PHE A 44 -3.48 10.84 -7.63
CA PHE A 44 -3.14 12.28 -7.68
C PHE A 44 -2.80 12.68 -9.13
N PRO A 45 -3.61 13.55 -9.77
CA PRO A 45 -4.87 14.07 -9.22
C PRO A 45 -5.84 12.92 -8.97
N ALA A 46 -6.68 13.05 -7.93
CA ALA A 46 -7.87 12.21 -7.82
C ALA A 46 -8.54 12.28 -9.18
N ALA A 47 -8.66 11.17 -9.92
CA ALA A 47 -9.17 11.22 -11.28
C ALA A 47 -10.52 11.95 -11.22
N PRO A 48 -10.63 13.19 -11.74
CA PRO A 48 -11.80 13.99 -11.51
C PRO A 48 -12.88 13.36 -12.39
N PHE A 49 -13.78 12.61 -11.75
CA PHE A 49 -14.93 11.99 -12.39
C PHE A 49 -14.52 10.96 -13.46
N SER A 50 -14.44 9.69 -13.07
CA SER A 50 -14.70 8.62 -14.04
C SER A 50 -16.05 8.94 -14.67
N ILE A 51 -16.01 9.18 -15.98
CA ILE A 51 -17.09 9.62 -16.87
C ILE A 51 -18.48 9.22 -16.35
N SER A 52 -19.31 10.21 -16.03
CA SER A 52 -20.75 10.03 -16.02
C SER A 52 -21.16 9.57 -17.42
N VAL A 53 -21.48 8.28 -17.56
CA VAL A 53 -22.20 7.80 -18.74
C VAL A 53 -23.57 8.48 -18.71
N VAL A 54 -23.81 9.31 -19.72
CA VAL A 54 -25.11 9.92 -20.04
C VAL A 54 -26.00 8.87 -20.69
#